data_AF-A0A351Y6R0-F1
#
_entry.id   AF-A0A351Y6R0-F1
#
_cell.length_a   1.000
_cell.length_b   1.000
_cell.length_c   1.000
_cell.angle_alpha   90.00
_cell.angle_beta   90.00
_cell.angle_gamma   90.00
#
_symmetry.space_group_name_H-M   'P 1'
#
loop_
_entity.id
_entity.type
_entity.pdbx_description
1 polymer ?
#
loop_
_entity_poly.entity_id
_entity_poly.type
_entity_poly.pdbx_seq_one_letter_code
_entity_poly.pdbx_strand_id
1 'polypeptide(L)'
;MKFIELTADNAIPGSGLLRRFLGKVAGIIVTGHEAGAGMTISNLFMTLNNFGMVFPPFSSMYAMSSVCNSTYEDKKIVMNDCYTEEVRLLAQNVMTETKLARKVDPTSWLYDYTAN
;
A
#
# COMPACT_ATOMS: atom_id res chain seq x y z
N MET A 1 -11.79 15.12 -20.21
CA MET A 1 -11.11 13.86 -19.80
C MET A 1 -12.05 12.71 -20.09
N LYS A 2 -11.59 11.67 -20.80
CA LYS A 2 -12.39 10.48 -21.07
C LYS A 2 -12.25 9.55 -19.87
N PHE A 3 -13.35 9.27 -19.17
CA PHE A 3 -13.36 8.29 -18.08
C PHE A 3 -13.13 6.92 -18.71
N ILE A 4 -11.99 6.29 -18.41
CA ILE A 4 -11.72 4.92 -18.84
C ILE A 4 -12.36 4.01 -17.80
N GLU A 5 -13.52 3.48 -18.11
CA GLU A 5 -14.17 2.45 -17.30
C GLU A 5 -13.38 1.14 -17.50
N LEU A 6 -12.57 0.79 -16.50
CA LEU A 6 -11.72 -0.40 -16.47
C LEU A 6 -12.43 -1.48 -15.67
N THR A 7 -13.44 -2.12 -16.26
CA THR A 7 -14.06 -3.31 -15.68
C THR A 7 -13.10 -4.49 -15.82
N ALA A 8 -12.99 -5.29 -14.76
CA ALA A 8 -12.35 -6.59 -14.84
C ALA A 8 -13.15 -7.47 -15.83
N ASP A 9 -12.45 -8.26 -16.64
CA ASP A 9 -13.10 -9.19 -17.58
C ASP A 9 -13.78 -10.32 -16.79
N ASN A 10 -15.11 -10.36 -16.83
CA ASN A 10 -15.93 -11.35 -16.13
C ASN A 10 -15.79 -12.77 -16.71
N ALA A 11 -15.17 -12.95 -17.87
CA ALA A 11 -14.94 -14.25 -18.50
C ALA A 11 -13.69 -14.96 -17.97
N ILE A 12 -12.85 -14.27 -17.21
CA ILE A 12 -11.62 -14.80 -16.64
C ILE A 12 -11.87 -15.07 -15.15
N PRO A 13 -11.76 -16.33 -14.66
CA PRO A 13 -11.84 -16.64 -13.24
C PRO A 13 -10.85 -15.76 -12.47
N GLY A 14 -11.40 -14.85 -11.66
CA GLY A 14 -10.72 -13.67 -11.15
C GLY A 14 -9.44 -13.99 -10.40
N SER A 15 -8.34 -13.84 -11.11
CA SER A 15 -6.98 -13.92 -10.63
C SER A 15 -6.70 -12.93 -9.49
N GLY A 16 -7.44 -11.81 -9.46
CA GLY A 16 -7.19 -10.70 -8.56
C GLY A 16 -5.92 -9.93 -8.89
N LEU A 17 -5.06 -10.41 -9.80
CA LEU A 17 -3.83 -9.74 -10.22
C LEU A 17 -4.12 -8.64 -11.23
N LEU A 18 -3.43 -7.51 -11.11
CA LEU A 18 -3.43 -6.46 -12.12
C LEU A 18 -2.02 -6.30 -12.68
N ARG A 19 -1.78 -6.72 -13.93
CA ARG A 19 -0.44 -6.68 -14.58
C ARG A 19 0.28 -5.34 -14.43
N ARG A 20 -0.45 -4.21 -14.45
CA ARG A 20 0.11 -2.86 -14.27
C ARG A 20 0.71 -2.59 -12.88
N PHE A 21 0.39 -3.40 -11.89
CA PHE A 21 0.86 -3.29 -10.51
C PHE A 21 1.91 -4.35 -10.16
N LEU A 22 2.12 -5.33 -11.03
CA LEU A 22 3.12 -6.38 -10.86
C LEU A 22 4.51 -5.78 -10.68
N GLY A 23 5.17 -6.14 -9.57
CA GLY A 23 6.53 -5.68 -9.24
C GLY A 23 6.62 -4.21 -8.80
N LYS A 24 5.50 -3.49 -8.69
CA LYS A 24 5.49 -2.16 -8.06
C LYS A 24 5.57 -2.31 -6.55
N VAL A 25 6.35 -1.44 -5.94
CA VAL A 25 6.55 -1.45 -4.48
C VAL A 25 5.57 -0.49 -3.82
N ALA A 26 4.94 -0.93 -2.73
CA ALA A 26 3.98 -0.15 -1.96
C ALA A 26 4.43 0.05 -0.51
N GLY A 27 3.95 1.13 0.08
CA GLY A 27 3.97 1.39 1.52
C GLY A 27 2.63 1.99 1.95
N ILE A 28 2.24 1.78 3.20
CA ILE A 28 0.93 2.17 3.73
C ILE A 28 1.12 3.11 4.91
N ILE A 29 0.50 4.29 4.85
CA ILE A 29 0.44 5.24 5.96
C ILE A 29 -1.04 5.44 6.28
N VAL A 30 -1.43 5.21 7.53
CA VAL A 30 -2.81 5.41 7.99
C VAL A 30 -2.85 6.46 9.09
N THR A 31 -3.75 7.43 8.97
CA THR A 31 -4.01 8.43 10.02
C THR A 31 -5.49 8.43 10.40
N GLY A 32 -5.82 8.84 11.63
CA GLY A 32 -7.17 8.70 12.17
C GLY A 32 -7.29 9.11 13.63
N HIS A 33 -8.52 9.14 14.14
CA HIS A 33 -8.84 9.70 15.45
C HIS A 33 -8.85 8.67 16.59
N GLU A 34 -8.85 7.35 16.33
CA GLU A 34 -9.02 6.39 17.42
C GLU A 34 -8.50 4.99 17.11
N ALA A 35 -9.16 4.29 16.19
CA ALA A 35 -9.03 2.86 16.05
C ALA A 35 -9.20 2.44 14.59
N GLY A 36 -8.84 1.17 14.33
CA GLY A 36 -8.97 0.56 13.01
C GLY A 36 -7.76 0.73 12.10
N ALA A 37 -6.70 1.42 12.53
CA ALA A 37 -5.49 1.57 11.72
C ALA A 37 -4.88 0.22 11.31
N GLY A 38 -4.77 -0.72 12.24
CA GLY A 38 -4.26 -2.07 11.96
C GLY A 38 -5.13 -2.81 10.95
N MET A 39 -6.45 -2.79 11.12
CA MET A 39 -7.40 -3.42 10.19
C MET A 39 -7.33 -2.77 8.78
N THR A 40 -7.24 -1.45 8.71
CA THR A 40 -7.06 -0.73 7.45
C THR A 40 -5.75 -1.11 6.77
N ILE A 41 -4.64 -1.18 7.52
CA ILE A 41 -3.33 -1.62 7.00
C ILE A 41 -3.44 -3.05 6.46
N SER A 42 -3.99 -4.00 7.24
CA SER A 42 -4.12 -5.40 6.82
C SER A 42 -4.96 -5.55 5.55
N ASN A 43 -6.10 -4.86 5.48
CA ASN A 43 -6.98 -4.93 4.32
C ASN A 43 -6.33 -4.34 3.07
N LEU A 44 -5.64 -3.19 3.20
CA LEU A 44 -4.91 -2.59 2.09
C LEU A 44 -3.73 -3.46 1.66
N PHE A 45 -2.97 -4.01 2.61
CA PHE A 45 -1.86 -4.91 2.33
C PHE A 45 -2.33 -6.12 1.52
N MET A 46 -3.36 -6.83 2.00
CA MET A 46 -3.90 -8.00 1.31
C MET A 46 -4.41 -7.64 -0.09
N THR A 47 -5.15 -6.53 -0.22
CA THR A 47 -5.73 -6.10 -1.49
C THR A 47 -4.65 -5.74 -2.52
N LEU A 48 -3.69 -4.90 -2.13
CA LEU A 48 -2.62 -4.43 -3.02
C LEU A 48 -1.62 -5.53 -3.35
N ASN A 49 -1.36 -6.43 -2.40
CA ASN A 49 -0.52 -7.61 -2.66
C ASN A 49 -1.21 -8.57 -3.64
N ASN A 50 -2.51 -8.79 -3.49
CA ASN A 50 -3.30 -9.57 -4.45
C ASN A 50 -3.28 -8.93 -5.85
N PHE A 51 -3.28 -7.60 -5.93
CA PHE A 51 -3.09 -6.87 -7.20
C PHE A 51 -1.68 -6.99 -7.79
N GLY A 52 -0.71 -7.60 -7.10
CA GLY A 52 0.66 -7.84 -7.58
C GLY A 52 1.71 -6.87 -7.06
N MET A 53 1.37 -6.00 -6.10
CA MET A 53 2.34 -5.10 -5.47
C MET A 53 3.19 -5.83 -4.43
N VAL A 54 4.45 -5.41 -4.34
CA VAL A 54 5.44 -5.92 -3.38
C VAL A 54 5.56 -4.95 -2.22
N PHE A 55 5.74 -5.49 -1.02
CA PHE A 55 5.89 -4.71 0.21
C PHE A 55 7.23 -5.04 0.86
N PRO A 56 8.06 -4.03 1.20
CA PRO A 56 9.28 -4.28 1.97
C PRO A 56 8.97 -4.64 3.43
N PRO A 57 9.96 -5.11 4.20
CA PRO A 57 9.88 -5.07 5.65
C PRO A 57 9.58 -3.65 6.15
N PHE A 58 8.77 -3.54 7.21
CA PHE A 58 8.35 -2.25 7.80
C PHE A 58 7.73 -1.28 6.78
N SER A 59 6.90 -1.81 5.87
CA SER A 59 6.20 -1.04 4.82
C SER A 59 4.96 -0.31 5.29
N SER A 60 4.66 -0.31 6.58
CA SER A 60 3.43 0.28 7.11
C SER A 60 3.68 1.02 8.41
N MET A 61 3.01 2.15 8.57
CA MET A 61 2.93 2.88 9.84
C MET A 61 1.53 3.46 10.06
N TYR A 62 1.24 3.85 11.29
CA TYR A 62 0.00 4.54 11.61
C TYR A 62 0.25 5.69 12.58
N ALA A 63 -0.50 6.79 12.41
CA ALA A 63 -0.47 7.94 13.31
C ALA A 63 -1.89 8.26 13.78
N MET A 64 -2.21 7.88 15.02
CA MET A 64 -3.53 8.07 15.61
C MET A 64 -3.55 9.27 16.57
N SER A 65 -4.70 9.93 16.64
CA SER A 65 -5.03 10.92 17.66
C SER A 65 -6.16 10.39 18.56
N SER A 66 -6.93 11.29 19.18
CA SER A 66 -8.06 10.98 20.08
C SER A 66 -9.40 11.38 19.46
N VAL A 67 -10.45 10.61 19.72
CA VAL A 67 -11.84 10.94 19.34
C VAL A 67 -12.34 12.24 19.92
N CYS A 68 -11.76 12.67 21.03
CA CYS A 68 -12.15 13.90 21.71
C CYS A 68 -11.61 15.16 21.00
N ASN A 69 -10.68 15.00 20.07
CA ASN A 69 -10.02 16.09 19.38
C ASN A 69 -10.70 16.36 18.02
N SER A 70 -10.56 17.60 17.54
CA SER A 70 -10.94 17.95 16.16
C SER A 70 -9.79 17.66 15.20
N THR A 71 -10.10 17.46 13.92
CA THR A 71 -9.11 17.19 12.86
C THR A 71 -7.96 18.23 12.82
N TYR A 72 -8.24 19.48 13.17
CA TYR A 72 -7.22 20.54 13.16
C TYR A 72 -6.20 20.39 14.31
N GLU A 73 -6.66 19.98 15.48
CA GLU A 73 -5.78 19.70 16.62
C GLU A 73 -5.01 18.39 16.43
N ASP A 74 -5.65 17.40 15.82
CA ASP A 74 -5.04 16.12 15.45
C ASP A 74 -3.82 16.29 14.55
N LYS A 75 -3.87 17.25 13.63
CA LYS A 75 -2.78 17.53 12.71
C LYS A 75 -1.45 17.72 13.43
N LYS A 76 -1.44 18.45 14.55
CA LYS A 76 -0.22 18.71 15.33
C LYS A 76 0.32 17.44 15.99
N ILE A 77 -0.57 16.55 16.38
CA ILE A 77 -0.24 15.28 17.04
C ILE A 77 0.31 14.28 16.02
N VAL A 78 -0.37 14.12 14.88
CA VAL A 78 0.03 13.15 13.83
C VAL A 78 1.25 13.60 13.02
N MET A 79 1.59 14.90 13.06
CA MET A 79 2.79 15.45 12.42
C MET A 79 3.97 15.64 13.39
N ASN A 80 3.95 14.98 14.55
CA ASN A 80 5.06 15.10 15.50
C ASN A 80 6.34 14.38 15.01
N ASP A 81 7.43 14.60 15.75
CA ASP A 81 8.74 14.02 15.42
C ASP A 81 8.78 12.49 15.50
N CYS A 82 7.98 11.88 16.38
CA CYS A 82 7.90 10.41 16.50
C CYS A 82 7.43 9.78 15.18
N TYR A 83 6.37 10.31 14.58
CA TYR A 83 5.87 9.80 13.31
C TYR A 83 6.76 10.19 12.12
N THR A 84 7.45 11.32 12.22
CA THR A 84 8.36 11.79 11.15
C THR A 84 9.49 10.80 10.90
N GLU A 85 10.11 10.25 11.96
CA GLU A 85 11.15 9.23 11.79
C GLU A 85 10.59 7.91 11.24
N GLU A 86 9.40 7.48 11.66
CA GLU A 86 8.76 6.28 11.11
C GLU A 86 8.46 6.42 9.62
N VAL A 87 7.90 7.56 9.19
CA VAL A 87 7.67 7.87 7.77
C VAL A 87 9.00 7.83 7.00
N ARG A 88 10.07 8.38 7.57
CA ARG A 88 11.38 8.42 6.93
C ARG A 88 11.94 7.02 6.71
N LEU A 89 11.86 6.15 7.72
CA LEU A 89 12.30 4.75 7.62
C LEU A 89 11.45 3.96 6.62
N LEU A 90 10.12 4.11 6.66
CA LEU A 90 9.21 3.50 5.69
C LEU A 90 9.58 3.91 4.26
N ALA A 91 9.78 5.20 4.02
CA ALA A 91 10.16 5.71 2.70
C ALA A 91 11.50 5.13 2.23
N GLN A 92 12.49 5.02 3.12
CA GLN A 92 13.78 4.41 2.78
C GLN A 92 13.63 2.93 2.41
N ASN A 93 12.79 2.18 3.12
CA ASN A 93 12.53 0.78 2.83
C ASN A 93 11.83 0.60 1.47
N VAL A 94 10.79 1.41 1.20
CA VAL A 94 10.09 1.41 -0.11
C VAL A 94 11.06 1.72 -1.25
N MET A 95 11.92 2.73 -1.08
CA MET A 95 12.91 3.09 -2.10
C MET A 95 13.98 2.02 -2.29
N THR A 96 14.38 1.35 -1.21
CA THR A 96 15.36 0.27 -1.25
C THR A 96 14.80 -0.93 -2.01
N GLU A 97 13.59 -1.37 -1.67
CA GLU A 97 12.91 -2.46 -2.35
C GLU A 97 12.61 -2.12 -3.81
N THR A 98 12.26 -0.86 -4.11
CA THR A 98 12.08 -0.41 -5.50
C THR A 98 13.35 -0.61 -6.33
N LYS A 99 14.54 -0.38 -5.75
CA LYS A 99 15.82 -0.61 -6.45
C LYS A 99 16.12 -2.10 -6.63
N LEU A 100 15.67 -2.95 -5.71
CA LEU A 100 15.83 -4.40 -5.80
C LEU A 100 14.87 -5.00 -6.82
N ALA A 101 13.58 -4.67 -6.72
CA ALA A 101 12.52 -5.15 -7.61
C ALA A 101 12.77 -4.80 -9.09
N ARG A 102 13.40 -3.66 -9.39
CA ARG A 102 13.81 -3.29 -10.77
C ARG A 102 14.76 -4.27 -11.44
N LYS A 103 15.47 -5.09 -10.68
CA LYS A 103 16.44 -6.07 -11.19
C LYS A 103 15.83 -7.43 -11.48
N VAL A 104 14.58 -7.63 -11.07
CA VAL A 104 13.88 -8.91 -11.15
C VAL A 104 12.73 -8.74 -12.13
N ASP A 105 12.57 -9.69 -13.06
CA ASP A 105 11.40 -9.71 -13.92
C ASP A 105 10.16 -9.92 -13.03
N PRO A 106 9.15 -9.03 -13.07
CA PRO A 106 7.95 -9.20 -12.27
C PRO A 106 7.17 -10.49 -12.59
N THR A 107 7.43 -11.14 -13.72
CA THR A 107 6.87 -12.45 -14.11
C THR A 107 7.66 -13.65 -13.59
N SER A 108 8.75 -13.41 -12.85
CA SER A 108 9.50 -14.46 -12.16
C SER A 108 8.70 -15.15 -11.06
N TRP A 109 7.66 -14.49 -10.55
CA TRP A 109 6.69 -15.09 -9.64
C TRP A 109 5.81 -16.06 -10.42
N LEU A 110 5.76 -17.33 -10.02
CA LEU A 110 4.97 -18.32 -10.74
C LEU A 110 3.47 -18.01 -10.60
N TYR A 111 2.85 -17.64 -11.72
CA TYR A 111 1.43 -17.34 -11.81
C TYR A 111 0.90 -17.66 -13.22
N ASP A 112 -0.39 -17.96 -13.33
CA ASP A 112 -1.02 -18.04 -14.66
C ASP A 112 -1.26 -16.64 -15.21
N TYR A 113 -0.27 -16.14 -15.92
CA TYR A 113 -0.34 -14.85 -16.57
C TYR A 113 -1.22 -14.84 -17.81
N THR A 114 -1.70 -15.98 -18.31
CA THR A 114 -2.54 -16.03 -19.52
C THR A 114 -3.99 -15.60 -19.26
N ALA A 115 -4.38 -15.61 -17.98
CA ALA A 115 -5.68 -15.18 -17.48
C ALA A 115 -5.84 -13.64 -17.36
N ASN A 116 -5.08 -12.81 -18.09
CA ASN A 116 -5.21 -11.34 -18.06
C ASN A 116 -4.70 -10.67 -19.35
#